data_AF-A0AAD7EJK2-F1
#
_entry.id   AF-A0AAD7EJK2-F1
#
_cell.length_a   1.000
_cell.length_b   1.000
_cell.length_c   1.000
_cell.angle_alpha   90.00
_cell.angle_beta   90.00
_cell.angle_gamma   90.00
#
_symmetry.space_group_name_H-M   'P 1'
#
loop_
_entity.id
_entity.type
_entity.pdbx_description
1 polymer ?
#
loop_
_entity_poly.entity_id
_entity_poly.type
_entity_poly.pdbx_seq_one_letter_code
_entity_poly.pdbx_strand_id
1 'polypeptide(L)'
;WGKIGFLNGGDTIRAAELVQQSERNMMRDASFLKYSHDVDKNRNNRRMPVHLERKTAYGQLLRIVEFTAPPRRLLLAIIRPVGLSYYASNPDTPYYQDGKFKPLEVIDVDDISCLVARIPDHQPGPRRWALWER
;
A
#
# COMPACT_ATOMS: atom_id res chain seq x y z
N TRP A 1 7.20 -15.27 -3.24
CA TRP A 1 5.83 -15.19 -3.78
C TRP A 1 5.67 -13.90 -4.58
N GLY A 2 5.11 -13.93 -5.80
CA GLY A 2 5.04 -12.75 -6.69
C GLY A 2 3.64 -12.13 -6.84
N LYS A 3 2.61 -12.77 -6.30
CA LYS A 3 1.21 -12.34 -6.41
C LYS A 3 0.45 -12.76 -5.16
N ILE A 4 -0.56 -11.98 -4.77
CA ILE A 4 -1.59 -12.32 -3.78
C ILE A 4 -2.93 -12.21 -4.48
N GLY A 5 -3.81 -13.18 -4.26
CA GLY A 5 -5.21 -13.11 -4.70
C GLY A 5 -6.11 -13.19 -3.50
N PHE A 6 -7.17 -12.37 -3.47
CA PHE A 6 -8.22 -12.52 -2.48
C PHE A 6 -9.07 -13.77 -2.78
N LEU A 7 -9.45 -14.49 -1.73
CA LEU A 7 -10.35 -15.64 -1.83
C LEU A 7 -11.70 -15.18 -2.42
N ASN A 8 -12.37 -16.07 -3.17
CA ASN A 8 -13.67 -15.85 -3.84
C ASN A 8 -13.65 -15.00 -5.13
N GLY A 9 -12.53 -15.01 -5.87
CA GLY A 9 -12.48 -14.39 -7.20
C GLY A 9 -12.27 -12.87 -7.17
N GLY A 10 -11.71 -12.35 -6.08
CA GLY A 10 -11.29 -10.95 -5.98
C GLY A 10 -10.04 -10.65 -6.81
N ASP A 11 -9.58 -9.41 -6.70
CA ASP A 11 -8.43 -8.94 -7.46
C ASP A 11 -7.12 -9.66 -7.10
N THR A 12 -6.25 -9.79 -8.10
CA THR A 12 -4.87 -10.26 -7.91
C THR A 12 -3.91 -9.08 -7.83
N ILE A 13 -3.30 -8.91 -6.68
CA ILE A 13 -2.24 -7.92 -6.45
C ILE A 13 -0.90 -8.53 -6.87
N ARG A 14 -0.07 -7.77 -7.59
CA ARG A 14 1.23 -8.19 -8.09
C ARG A 14 2.35 -7.46 -7.38
N ALA A 15 3.36 -8.21 -6.93
CA ALA A 15 4.55 -7.64 -6.32
C ALA A 15 5.43 -6.96 -7.39
N ALA A 16 5.61 -5.64 -7.27
CA ALA A 16 6.21 -4.79 -8.31
C ALA A 16 7.66 -5.17 -8.65
N GLU A 17 8.44 -5.69 -7.68
CA GLU A 17 9.84 -6.05 -7.92
C GLU A 17 10.01 -7.46 -8.53
N LEU A 18 8.97 -8.29 -8.46
CA LEU A 18 9.04 -9.68 -8.92
C LEU A 18 8.30 -9.90 -10.23
N VAL A 19 7.29 -9.09 -10.52
CA VAL A 19 6.49 -9.17 -11.74
C VAL A 19 6.68 -7.90 -12.55
N GLN A 20 7.67 -7.91 -13.44
CA GLN A 20 7.86 -6.81 -14.39
C GLN A 20 6.62 -6.65 -15.26
N GLN A 21 6.05 -5.45 -15.25
CA GLN A 21 5.03 -5.07 -16.22
C GLN A 21 5.73 -4.56 -17.48
N SER A 22 5.33 -5.06 -18.64
CA SER A 22 5.72 -4.43 -19.91
C SER A 22 5.15 -3.01 -19.97
N GLU A 23 5.85 -2.08 -20.63
CA GLU A 23 5.42 -0.67 -20.74
C GLU A 23 3.97 -0.53 -21.23
N ARG A 24 3.54 -1.43 -22.12
CA ARG A 24 2.16 -1.52 -22.66
C ARG A 24 1.09 -1.76 -21.59
N ASN A 25 1.48 -2.26 -20.42
CA ASN A 25 0.59 -2.64 -19.31
C ASN A 25 0.69 -1.72 -18.09
N MET A 26 1.48 -0.62 -18.13
CA MET A 26 1.59 0.32 -17.00
C MET A 26 0.24 0.96 -16.62
N MET A 27 -0.71 1.07 -17.55
CA MET A 27 -2.09 1.50 -17.28
C MET A 27 -2.90 0.49 -16.46
N ARG A 28 -2.36 -0.72 -16.23
CA ARG A 28 -2.94 -1.79 -15.41
C ARG A 28 -2.00 -2.16 -14.26
N ASP A 29 -1.40 -1.15 -13.63
CA ASP A 29 -0.57 -1.39 -12.46
C ASP A 29 -1.41 -1.93 -11.30
N ALA A 30 -1.31 -3.25 -11.08
CA ALA A 30 -2.00 -3.99 -10.03
C ALA A 30 -1.09 -4.22 -8.81
N SER A 31 -0.15 -3.31 -8.56
CA SER A 31 0.75 -3.40 -7.39
C SER A 31 0.34 -2.47 -6.24
N PHE A 32 -0.58 -1.53 -6.46
CA PHE A 32 -1.03 -0.61 -5.42
C PHE A 32 -2.18 -1.20 -4.61
N LEU A 33 -2.14 -1.00 -3.30
CA LEU A 33 -3.09 -1.58 -2.36
C LEU A 33 -3.41 -0.63 -1.21
N LYS A 34 -4.57 -0.88 -0.61
CA LYS A 34 -4.98 -0.37 0.70
C LYS A 34 -4.70 -1.43 1.75
N TYR A 35 -4.20 -1.02 2.89
CA TYR A 35 -3.92 -1.91 4.02
C TYR A 35 -4.17 -1.19 5.33
N SER A 36 -4.27 -1.95 6.42
CA SER A 36 -4.47 -1.39 7.75
C SER A 36 -3.38 -1.85 8.70
N HIS A 37 -2.72 -0.92 9.38
CA HIS A 37 -1.64 -1.23 10.33
C HIS A 37 -1.85 -0.55 11.66
N ASP A 38 -1.21 -1.06 12.72
CA ASP A 38 -1.26 -0.44 14.03
C ASP A 38 -0.15 0.61 14.14
N VAL A 39 -0.54 1.87 14.37
CA VAL A 39 0.37 3.00 14.51
C VAL A 39 0.34 3.50 15.94
N ASP A 40 1.51 3.67 16.54
CA ASP A 40 1.60 4.33 17.84
C ASP A 40 1.23 5.81 17.71
N LYS A 41 0.14 6.21 18.38
CA LYS A 41 -0.30 7.60 18.49
C LYS A 41 0.76 8.49 19.12
N ASN A 42 1.58 7.92 20.01
CA ASN A 42 2.62 8.63 20.75
C ASN A 42 4.01 8.51 20.11
N ARG A 43 4.12 8.07 18.85
CA ARG A 43 5.42 7.85 18.16
C ARG A 43 6.42 9.03 18.23
N ASN A 44 5.91 10.27 18.34
CA ASN A 44 6.73 11.47 18.41
C ASN A 44 7.18 11.82 19.83
N ASN A 45 6.59 11.21 20.87
CA ASN A 45 6.94 11.43 22.27
C ASN A 45 7.31 10.11 22.97
N ARG A 46 8.60 9.78 22.93
CA ARG A 46 9.18 8.53 23.47
C ARG A 46 8.95 8.28 24.96
N ARG A 47 8.56 9.30 25.74
CA ARG A 47 8.34 9.18 27.19
C ARG A 47 6.91 8.77 27.54
N MET A 48 5.99 8.84 26.57
CA MET A 48 4.61 8.42 26.75
C MET A 48 4.47 6.92 26.51
N PRO A 49 3.52 6.24 27.17
CA PRO A 49 3.25 4.84 26.90
C PRO A 49 2.80 4.65 25.45
N VAL A 50 3.17 3.51 24.87
CA VAL A 50 2.75 3.12 23.51
C VAL A 50 1.22 2.98 23.49
N HIS A 51 0.56 3.68 22.57
CA HIS A 51 -0.88 3.57 22.36
C HIS A 51 -1.14 3.33 20.87
N LEU A 52 -1.36 2.05 20.55
CA LEU A 52 -1.57 1.61 19.18
C LEU A 52 -2.99 1.92 18.71
N GLU A 53 -3.10 2.49 17.52
CA GLU A 53 -4.34 2.79 16.84
C GLU A 53 -4.30 2.17 15.43
N ARG A 54 -5.35 1.43 15.07
CA ARG A 54 -5.46 0.85 13.73
C ARG A 54 -5.73 1.97 12.72
N LYS A 55 -4.86 2.10 11.72
CA LYS A 55 -4.96 3.11 10.66
C LYS A 55 -4.92 2.50 9.28
N THR A 56 -5.70 3.09 8.38
CA THR A 56 -5.65 2.80 6.95
C THR A 56 -4.47 3.54 6.31
N ALA A 57 -3.75 2.83 5.45
CA ALA A 57 -2.68 3.35 4.63
C ALA A 57 -2.77 2.81 3.19
N TYR A 58 -2.01 3.43 2.29
CA TYR A 58 -1.91 3.02 0.90
C TYR A 58 -0.44 2.92 0.51
N GLY A 59 -0.13 2.01 -0.42
CA GLY A 59 1.23 1.80 -0.87
C GLY A 59 1.33 0.84 -2.03
N GLN A 60 2.55 0.64 -2.49
CA GLN A 60 2.90 -0.31 -3.53
C GLN A 60 3.47 -1.58 -2.91
N LEU A 61 2.89 -2.74 -3.24
CA LEU A 61 3.45 -4.04 -2.88
C LEU A 61 4.75 -4.28 -3.66
N LEU A 62 5.85 -4.44 -2.96
CA LEU A 62 7.15 -4.72 -3.57
C LEU A 62 7.43 -6.21 -3.64
N ARG A 63 7.25 -6.91 -2.50
CA ARG A 63 7.55 -8.34 -2.33
C ARG A 63 6.65 -8.97 -1.28
N ILE A 64 6.58 -10.29 -1.35
CA ILE A 64 5.94 -11.13 -0.34
C ILE A 64 6.97 -12.16 0.09
N VAL A 65 7.25 -12.20 1.38
CA VAL A 65 8.22 -13.10 2.00
C VAL A 65 7.51 -14.05 2.95
N GLU A 66 7.90 -15.32 2.91
CA GLU A 66 7.43 -16.32 3.85
C GLU A 66 8.51 -16.53 4.90
N PHE A 67 8.15 -16.29 6.16
CA PHE A 67 9.01 -16.55 7.30
C PHE A 67 8.49 -17.78 8.04
N THR A 68 9.29 -18.84 8.05
CA THR A 68 8.95 -20.08 8.75
C THR A 68 9.72 -20.15 10.06
N ALA A 69 9.02 -20.01 11.18
CA ALA A 69 9.57 -20.21 12.51
C ALA A 69 8.66 -21.20 13.26
N PRO A 70 9.11 -22.43 13.54
CA PRO A 70 8.27 -23.43 14.20
C PRO A 70 7.61 -22.88 15.47
N PRO A 71 6.28 -23.06 15.66
CA PRO A 71 5.34 -23.86 14.87
C PRO A 71 4.55 -23.07 13.79
N ARG A 72 4.89 -21.80 13.51
CA ARG A 72 4.09 -20.92 12.65
C ARG A 72 4.79 -20.51 11.35
N ARG A 73 3.99 -20.29 10.33
CA ARG A 73 4.41 -19.63 9.08
C ARG A 73 3.78 -18.25 9.07
N LEU A 74 4.58 -17.23 8.79
CA LEU A 74 4.13 -15.85 8.63
C LEU A 74 4.34 -15.46 7.18
N LEU A 75 3.29 -14.94 6.56
CA LEU A 75 3.39 -14.30 5.25
C LEU A 75 3.43 -12.80 5.47
N LEU A 76 4.54 -12.19 5.06
CA LEU A 76 4.76 -10.76 5.24
C LEU A 76 4.80 -10.06 3.89
N ALA A 77 4.13 -8.92 3.81
CA ALA A 77 4.16 -8.03 2.66
C ALA A 77 5.13 -6.89 2.92
N ILE A 78 6.09 -6.71 2.00
CA ILE A 78 6.97 -5.54 1.98
C ILE A 78 6.31 -4.49 1.10
N ILE A 79 5.92 -3.38 1.71
CA ILE A 79 5.16 -2.31 1.07
C ILE A 79 6.02 -1.05 1.03
N ARG A 80 5.93 -0.33 -0.07
CA ARG A 80 6.40 1.04 -0.22
C ARG A 80 5.22 2.00 0.00
N PRO A 81 5.06 2.61 1.18
CA PRO A 81 3.90 3.43 1.48
C PRO A 81 3.97 4.77 0.75
N VAL A 82 2.81 5.37 0.49
CA VAL A 82 2.73 6.71 -0.11
C VAL A 82 2.32 7.78 0.90
N GLY A 83 2.79 9.01 0.68
CA GLY A 83 2.30 10.20 1.39
C GLY A 83 0.98 10.67 0.79
N LEU A 84 -0.10 10.60 1.57
CA LEU A 84 -1.42 11.03 1.15
C LEU A 84 -1.58 12.55 1.27
N SER A 85 -2.31 13.12 0.31
CA SER A 85 -2.80 14.49 0.27
C SER A 85 -4.25 14.48 -0.21
N TYR A 86 -5.04 15.42 0.29
CA TYR A 86 -6.45 15.56 -0.08
C TYR A 86 -6.70 16.97 -0.60
N TYR A 87 -7.52 17.08 -1.64
CA TYR A 87 -7.98 18.39 -2.11
C TYR A 87 -9.17 18.85 -1.27
N ALA A 88 -9.26 20.15 -0.99
CA ALA A 88 -10.42 20.72 -0.31
C ALA A 88 -11.74 20.49 -1.08
N SER A 89 -11.67 20.39 -2.41
CA SER A 89 -12.83 20.10 -3.27
C SER A 89 -13.24 18.63 -3.28
N ASN A 90 -12.37 17.71 -2.84
CA ASN A 90 -12.64 16.27 -2.83
C ASN A 90 -11.90 15.60 -1.65
N PRO A 91 -12.43 15.74 -0.43
CA PRO A 91 -11.77 15.26 0.79
C PRO A 91 -11.75 13.74 0.91
N ASP A 92 -12.62 13.03 0.18
CA ASP A 92 -12.76 11.57 0.30
C ASP A 92 -11.80 10.80 -0.62
N THR A 93 -11.24 11.46 -1.64
CA THR A 93 -10.30 10.82 -2.57
C THR A 93 -8.86 11.07 -2.16
N PRO A 94 -8.10 10.02 -1.79
CA PRO A 94 -6.68 10.17 -1.49
C PRO A 94 -5.87 10.37 -2.77
N TYR A 95 -4.97 11.35 -2.75
CA TYR A 95 -3.97 11.56 -3.79
C TYR A 95 -2.58 11.35 -3.22
N TYR A 96 -1.64 10.95 -4.08
CA TYR A 96 -0.23 10.99 -3.76
C TYR A 96 0.60 11.57 -4.91
N GLN A 97 1.73 12.18 -4.57
CA GLN A 97 2.69 12.67 -5.55
C GLN A 97 3.68 11.57 -5.91
N ASP A 98 3.89 11.34 -7.20
CA ASP A 98 4.82 10.32 -7.67
C ASP A 98 6.25 10.59 -7.18
N GLY A 99 6.97 9.53 -6.82
CA GLY A 99 8.31 9.61 -6.23
C GLY A 99 8.38 10.02 -4.75
N LYS A 100 7.28 10.47 -4.11
CA LYS A 100 7.24 10.79 -2.67
C LYS A 100 6.77 9.60 -1.83
N PHE A 101 7.61 8.57 -1.79
CA PHE A 101 7.38 7.40 -0.96
C PHE A 101 7.89 7.59 0.46
N LYS A 102 7.24 6.93 1.41
CA LYS A 102 7.71 6.81 2.80
C LYS A 102 8.70 5.65 2.94
N PRO A 103 9.42 5.53 4.06
CA PRO A 103 10.22 4.35 4.37
C PRO A 103 9.40 3.06 4.22
N LEU A 104 10.07 1.97 3.85
CA LEU A 104 9.42 0.68 3.66
C LEU A 104 8.74 0.21 4.95
N GLU A 105 7.59 -0.42 4.78
CA GLU A 105 6.85 -1.05 5.86
C GLU A 105 6.73 -2.55 5.58
N VAL A 106 6.71 -3.33 6.66
CA VAL A 106 6.47 -4.78 6.62
C VAL A 106 5.22 -5.04 7.44
N ILE A 107 4.22 -5.63 6.80
CA ILE A 107 2.94 -5.97 7.45
C ILE A 107 2.64 -7.46 7.27
N ASP A 108 1.71 -7.98 8.06
CA ASP A 108 1.10 -9.26 7.76
C ASP A 108 0.29 -9.15 6.45
N VAL A 109 0.31 -10.19 5.62
CA VAL A 109 -0.47 -10.22 4.38
C VAL A 109 -1.97 -10.09 4.66
N ASP A 110 -2.44 -10.58 5.81
CA ASP A 110 -3.85 -10.51 6.21
C ASP A 110 -4.33 -9.07 6.48
N ASP A 111 -3.41 -8.12 6.70
CA ASP A 111 -3.72 -6.71 6.89
C ASP A 111 -3.93 -5.95 5.56
N ILE A 112 -3.70 -6.61 4.41
CA ILE A 112 -4.00 -6.05 3.09
C ILE A 112 -5.51 -6.09 2.88
N SER A 113 -6.11 -4.93 2.63
CA SER A 113 -7.56 -4.78 2.51
C SER A 113 -8.05 -5.00 1.08
N CYS A 114 -7.46 -4.33 0.10
CA CYS A 114 -7.88 -4.44 -1.31
C CYS A 114 -6.83 -3.90 -2.29
N LEU A 115 -7.00 -4.26 -3.57
CA LEU A 115 -6.30 -3.62 -4.68
C LEU A 115 -6.84 -2.20 -4.90
N VAL A 116 -5.95 -1.27 -5.26
CA VAL A 116 -6.30 0.12 -5.52
C VAL A 116 -5.79 0.54 -6.89
N ALA A 117 -6.68 1.13 -7.69
CA ALA A 117 -6.33 1.71 -8.97
C ALA A 117 -5.64 3.07 -8.80
N ARG A 118 -4.69 3.36 -9.70
CA ARG A 118 -4.06 4.68 -9.81
C ARG A 118 -4.62 5.41 -11.00
N ILE A 119 -5.24 6.56 -10.76
CA ILE A 119 -5.82 7.40 -11.81
C ILE A 119 -4.95 8.66 -11.93
N PRO A 120 -4.39 8.97 -13.10
CA PRO A 120 -3.54 10.15 -13.26
C PRO A 120 -4.35 11.42 -12.98
N ASP A 121 -3.81 12.30 -12.15
CA ASP A 121 -4.33 13.65 -11.96
C ASP A 121 -3.68 14.58 -13.00
N HIS A 122 -4.50 15.25 -13.80
CA HIS A 122 -4.07 16.09 -14.93
C HIS A 122 -3.81 17.56 -14.53
N GLN A 123 -3.83 17.87 -13.24
CA GLN A 123 -3.49 19.20 -12.72
C GLN A 123 -2.05 19.61 -13.11
N PRO A 124 -1.80 20.89 -13.43
CA PRO A 124 -0.46 21.40 -13.67
C PRO A 124 0.45 21.21 -12.44
N GLY A 125 1.70 20.77 -12.66
CA GLY A 125 2.69 20.60 -11.61
C GLY A 125 3.27 19.18 -11.53
N PRO A 126 3.76 18.74 -10.37
CA PRO A 126 4.34 17.41 -10.23
C PRO A 126 3.27 16.34 -10.43
N ARG A 127 3.64 15.24 -11.09
CA ARG A 127 2.73 14.12 -11.38
C ARG A 127 2.09 13.60 -10.11
N ARG A 128 0.76 13.57 -10.09
CA ARG A 128 -0.06 13.06 -9.00
C ARG A 128 -0.96 11.94 -9.49
N TRP A 129 -1.37 11.10 -8.56
CA TRP A 129 -2.27 9.99 -8.80
C TRP A 129 -3.36 9.99 -7.74
N ALA A 130 -4.61 9.93 -8.18
CA ALA A 130 -5.73 9.59 -7.32
C ALA A 130 -5.71 8.08 -7.06
N LEU A 131 -6.07 7.68 -5.84
CA LEU A 131 -6.19 6.30 -5.42
C LEU A 131 -7.66 5.94 -5.29
N TRP A 132 -8.09 4.90 -6.00
CA TRP A 132 -9.48 4.46 -6.03
C TRP A 132 -9.60 2.96 -5.72
N GLU A 133 -10.44 2.61 -4.75
CA GLU A 133 -10.70 1.22 -4.37
C GLU A 133 -11.50 0.52 -5.48
N ARG A 134 -11.08 -0.69 -5.84
CA ARG A 134 -11.66 -1.43 -6.96
C ARG A 134 -12.74 -2.40 -6.51
#